data_AF-A0A7Y4Z164-F1
#
_entry.id   AF-A0A7Y4Z164-F1
#
_cell.length_a   1.000
_cell.length_b   1.000
_cell.length_c   1.000
_cell.angle_alpha   90.00
_cell.angle_beta   90.00
_cell.angle_gamma   90.00
#
_symmetry.space_group_name_H-M   'P 1'
#
loop_
_entity.id
_entity.type
_entity.pdbx_description
1 polymer ?
#
loop_
_entity_poly.entity_id
_entity_poly.type
_entity_poly.pdbx_seq_one_letter_code
_entity_poly.pdbx_strand_id
1 'polypeptide(L)' 'MNKRPGFNADKLKRVHRKELLFNTSEMEVIKVYCKRYKVRNQSKFLREAIISRVLHTFETDHPKLF' A
#
# COMPACT_ATOMS: atom_id res chain seq x y z
N MET A 1 8.34 10.19 24.70
CA MET A 1 9.03 9.70 23.49
C MET A 1 9.46 10.91 22.67
N ASN A 2 10.76 11.23 22.66
CA ASN A 2 11.28 12.38 21.93
C ASN A 2 11.17 12.11 20.42
N LYS A 3 10.39 12.93 19.71
CA LYS A 3 10.19 12.81 18.27
C LYS A 3 11.52 13.09 17.58
N ARG A 4 11.92 12.22 16.63
CA ARG A 4 13.15 12.41 15.84
C ARG A 4 13.07 13.75 15.11
N PRO A 5 14.14 14.57 15.09
CA PRO A 5 14.14 15.82 14.32
C PRO A 5 13.85 15.51 12.84
N GLY A 6 12.88 16.24 12.26
CA GLY A 6 12.38 16.00 10.89
C GLY A 6 11.13 15.11 10.77
N PHE A 7 10.72 14.41 11.84
CA PHE A 7 9.49 13.60 11.81
C PHE A 7 8.24 14.48 12.00
N ASN A 8 7.70 15.00 10.90
CA ASN A 8 6.42 15.69 10.90
C ASN A 8 5.27 14.67 10.74
N ALA A 9 4.71 14.25 11.89
CA ALA A 9 3.61 13.28 11.94
C ALA A 9 2.35 13.76 11.20
N ASP A 10 2.12 15.08 11.14
CA ASP A 10 0.93 15.65 10.50
C ASP A 10 0.97 15.49 8.97
N LYS A 11 2.16 15.58 8.36
CA LYS A 11 2.35 15.35 6.92
C LYS A 11 2.15 13.90 6.50
N LEU A 12 2.26 12.94 7.43
CA LEU A 12 2.09 11.50 7.16
C LEU A 12 0.65 11.02 7.40
N LYS A 13 -0.25 11.90 7.85
CA LYS A 13 -1.66 11.57 8.08
C LYS A 13 -2.33 11.23 6.75
N ARG A 14 -3.06 10.12 6.75
CA ARG A 14 -3.80 9.63 5.58
C ARG A 14 -5.15 10.36 5.52
N VAL A 15 -5.19 11.47 4.80
CA VAL A 15 -6.39 12.34 4.72
C VAL A 15 -7.21 12.11 3.45
N HIS A 16 -6.63 11.50 2.41
CA HIS A 16 -7.32 11.28 1.14
C HIS A 16 -8.03 9.93 1.12
N ARG A 17 -9.36 9.95 0.96
CA ARG A 17 -10.18 8.75 0.79
C ARG A 17 -10.13 8.29 -0.67
N LYS A 18 -9.98 6.97 -0.87
CA LYS A 18 -10.03 6.30 -2.17
C LYS A 18 -10.84 5.01 -2.03
N GLU A 19 -11.62 4.70 -3.06
CA GLU A 19 -12.44 3.49 -3.14
C GLU A 19 -11.93 2.60 -4.27
N LEU A 20 -11.98 1.28 -4.05
CA LEU A 20 -11.67 0.26 -5.04
C LEU A 20 -12.88 -0.64 -5.17
N LEU A 21 -13.37 -0.81 -6.39
CA LEU A 21 -14.48 -1.70 -6.70
C LEU A 21 -13.89 -2.98 -7.30
N PHE A 22 -14.28 -4.11 -6.74
CA PHE A 22 -13.89 -5.44 -7.21
C PHE A 22 -15.14 -6.19 -7.64
N ASN A 23 -15.00 -7.03 -8.67
CA ASN A 23 -16.04 -8.00 -8.99
C ASN A 23 -16.07 -9.12 -7.93
N THR A 24 -17.09 -9.99 -8.01
CA THR A 24 -17.28 -11.08 -7.05
C THR A 24 -16.07 -12.00 -6.95
N SER A 25 -15.52 -12.42 -8.09
CA SER A 25 -14.38 -13.32 -8.17
C SER A 25 -13.11 -12.70 -7.58
N GLU A 26 -12.82 -11.45 -7.90
CA GLU A 26 -11.68 -10.71 -7.36
C GLU A 26 -11.77 -10.58 -5.83
N MET A 27 -12.96 -10.28 -5.32
CA MET A 27 -13.17 -10.14 -3.89
C MET A 27 -13.01 -11.46 -3.15
N GLU A 28 -13.45 -12.58 -3.73
CA GLU A 28 -13.23 -13.92 -3.18
C GLU A 28 -11.74 -14.26 -3.10
N VAL A 29 -10.99 -14.00 -4.16
CA VAL A 29 -9.53 -14.21 -4.18
C VAL A 29 -8.85 -13.40 -3.08
N ILE A 30 -9.21 -12.12 -2.91
CA ILE A 30 -8.65 -11.27 -1.85
C ILE A 30 -8.99 -11.81 -0.47
N LYS A 31 -10.24 -12.26 -0.24
CA LYS A 31 -10.65 -12.85 1.04
C LYS A 31 -9.86 -14.12 1.36
N VAL A 32 -9.71 -15.02 0.37
CA VAL A 32 -8.92 -16.25 0.52
C VAL A 32 -7.46 -15.93 0.81
N TYR A 33 -6.88 -14.97 0.11
CA TYR A 33 -5.51 -14.51 0.34
C TYR A 33 -5.36 -13.98 1.77
N CYS A 34 -6.23 -13.06 2.21
CA CYS A 34 -6.19 -12.48 3.54
C CYS A 34 -6.33 -13.56 4.63
N LYS A 35 -7.20 -14.55 4.44
CA LYS A 35 -7.38 -15.67 5.36
C LYS A 35 -6.13 -16.55 5.41
N ARG A 36 -5.57 -16.92 4.26
CA ARG A 36 -4.40 -17.80 4.14
C ARG A 36 -3.16 -17.19 4.82
N TYR A 37 -2.90 -15.91 4.58
CA TYR A 37 -1.71 -15.21 5.09
C TYR A 37 -1.96 -14.42 6.38
N LYS A 38 -3.12 -14.62 7.03
CA LYS A 38 -3.50 -13.97 8.30
C LYS A 38 -3.39 -12.44 8.25
N VAL A 39 -3.77 -11.85 7.11
CA VAL A 39 -3.79 -10.40 6.92
C VAL A 39 -4.89 -9.80 7.79
N ARG A 40 -4.50 -9.09 8.86
CA ARG A 40 -5.45 -8.49 9.82
C ARG A 40 -6.14 -7.24 9.27
N ASN A 41 -5.51 -6.53 8.34
CA ASN A 41 -6.03 -5.28 7.79
C ASN A 41 -5.88 -5.27 6.27
N GLN A 42 -7.00 -5.55 5.58
CA GLN A 42 -7.06 -5.60 4.12
C GLN A 42 -6.72 -4.25 3.48
N SER A 43 -7.26 -3.14 4.01
CA SER A 43 -6.98 -1.80 3.47
C SER A 43 -5.51 -1.41 3.59
N LYS A 44 -4.85 -1.81 4.69
CA LYS A 44 -3.41 -1.64 4.88
C LYS A 44 -2.63 -2.41 3.81
N PHE A 45 -2.97 -3.68 3.63
CA PHE A 45 -2.35 -4.56 2.65
C PHE A 45 -2.50 -4.03 1.22
N LEU A 46 -3.72 -3.69 0.81
CA LEU A 46 -3.99 -3.16 -0.54
C LEU A 46 -3.17 -1.90 -0.82
N ARG A 47 -3.13 -0.97 0.13
CA ARG A 47 -2.32 0.25 0.01
C ARG A 47 -0.83 -0.07 -0.14
N GLU A 48 -0.31 -0.99 0.66
CA GLU A 48 1.11 -1.39 0.58
C GLU A 48 1.41 -2.06 -0.76
N ALA A 49 0.56 -2.97 -1.23
CA ALA A 49 0.71 -3.60 -2.53
C ALA A 49 0.76 -2.59 -3.67
N ILE A 50 -0.17 -1.61 -3.67
CA ILE A 50 -0.22 -0.57 -4.70
C ILE A 50 1.04 0.30 -4.67
N ILE A 51 1.42 0.83 -3.50
CA ILE A 51 2.58 1.72 -3.39
C ILE A 51 3.88 0.98 -3.72
N SER A 52 4.05 -0.25 -3.25
CA SER A 52 5.23 -1.06 -3.59
C SER A 52 5.33 -1.29 -5.09
N ARG A 53 4.22 -1.56 -5.78
CA ARG A 53 4.23 -1.71 -7.24
C ARG A 53 4.60 -0.42 -7.95
N VAL A 54 4.02 0.72 -7.55
CA VAL A 54 4.32 2.03 -8.14
C VAL A 54 5.80 2.40 -7.97
N LEU A 55 6.34 2.24 -6.76
CA LEU A 55 7.75 2.53 -6.48
C LEU A 55 8.69 1.63 -7.28
N HIS A 56 8.41 0.32 -7.35
CA HIS A 56 9.20 -0.60 -8.15
C HIS A 56 9.18 -0.23 -9.64
N THR A 57 8.04 0.19 -10.17
CA THR A 57 7.95 0.66 -11.56
C THR A 57 8.83 1.89 -11.75
N PHE A 58 8.77 2.89 -10.88
CA PHE A 58 9.63 4.06 -10.97
C PHE A 58 11.11 3.70 -10.89
N GLU A 59 11.52 2.82 -9.98
CA GLU A 59 12.90 2.32 -9.89
C GLU A 59 13.37 1.63 -11.17
N THR A 60 12.46 0.92 -11.85
CA THR A 60 12.78 0.20 -13.10
C THR A 60 12.85 1.14 -14.30
N ASP A 61 11.95 2.13 -14.36
CA ASP A 61 11.84 3.09 -15.46
C ASP A 61 12.84 4.23 -15.34
N HIS A 62 13.41 4.46 -14.16
CA HIS A 62 14.53 5.38 -14.01
C HIS A 62 15.68 4.90 -14.90
N PRO A 63 16.17 5.73 -15.84
CA PRO A 63 17.31 5.35 -16.67
C PRO A 63 18.46 5.04 -15.72
N LYS A 64 18.88 3.78 -15.70
CA LYS A 64 20.07 3.38 -14.97
C LYS A 64 21.20 4.15 -15.62
N LEU A 65 21.71 5.17 -14.93
CA LEU A 65 22.93 5.84 -15.35
C LEU A 65 23.95 4.72 -15.56
N PHE A 66 24.49 4.67 -16.78
CA PHE A 66 25.54 3.75 -17.21
C PHE A 66 26.57 3.49 -16.10
#